data_AF-A0A3N5XJ22-F1
#
_entry.id   AF-A0A3N5XJ22-F1
#
_cell.length_a   1.000
_cell.length_b   1.000
_cell.length_c   1.000
_cell.angle_alpha   90.00
_cell.angle_beta   90.00
_cell.angle_gamma   90.00
#
_symmetry.space_group_name_H-M   'P 1'
#
loop_
_entity.id
_entity.type
_entity.pdbx_description
1 polymer ?
#
loop_
_entity_poly.entity_id
_entity_poly.type
_entity_poly.pdbx_seq_one_letter_code
_entity_poly.pdbx_strand_id
1 'polypeptide(L)'
;MQELQQPAVQTPVRFKDAGTEEKTTIRTCACQLTNRWGREITDVNFRHRRGNDSGKEDSKSWTSLSENAAEPGPTIVFETGIGAPGDYWYVEFKVDGVTWKCKDDFYCDLRAQDENTTVSLEVRAGDEQFYVTMNSGSCSVGLFTS
;
A
#
# COMPACT_ATOMS: atom_id res chain seq x y z
N MET A 1 66.73 25.96 -36.74
CA MET A 1 66.11 24.68 -36.37
C MET A 1 64.88 24.99 -35.52
N GLN A 2 63.68 24.85 -36.11
CA GLN A 2 62.44 24.48 -35.40
C GLN A 2 62.69 23.10 -34.75
N GLU A 3 62.13 22.71 -33.60
CA GLU A 3 60.73 22.79 -33.19
C GLU A 3 60.57 23.08 -31.69
N LEU A 4 59.56 23.91 -31.39
CA LEU A 4 58.88 23.99 -30.10
C LEU A 4 57.66 23.08 -30.19
N GLN A 5 57.58 22.05 -29.33
CA GLN A 5 56.30 21.42 -29.01
C GLN A 5 56.34 20.70 -27.65
N GLN A 6 55.79 21.35 -26.64
CA GLN A 6 55.05 20.68 -25.55
C GLN A 6 53.57 20.68 -25.98
N PRO A 7 52.75 19.64 -25.73
CA PRO A 7 52.15 19.49 -24.39
C PRO A 7 51.64 18.08 -24.01
N ALA A 8 51.31 17.89 -22.72
CA ALA A 8 50.00 17.35 -22.30
C ALA A 8 49.89 17.44 -20.76
N VAL A 9 49.15 18.43 -20.27
CA VAL A 9 48.65 18.44 -18.88
C VAL A 9 47.53 17.41 -18.83
N GLN A 10 47.77 16.29 -18.14
CA GLN A 10 46.71 15.33 -17.82
C GLN A 10 45.80 15.95 -16.76
N THR A 11 44.62 16.39 -17.19
CA THR A 11 43.53 16.79 -16.30
C THR A 11 43.14 15.61 -15.41
N PRO A 12 42.93 15.79 -14.09
CA PRO A 12 42.43 14.71 -13.26
C PRO A 12 41.01 14.37 -13.70
N VAL A 13 40.77 13.08 -13.98
CA VAL A 13 39.45 12.52 -14.26
C VAL A 13 38.65 12.62 -12.96
N ARG A 14 37.81 13.65 -12.85
CA ARG A 14 36.82 13.73 -11.80
C ARG A 14 35.70 12.75 -12.18
N PHE A 15 35.80 11.51 -11.72
CA PHE A 15 34.64 10.63 -11.64
C PHE A 15 33.66 11.34 -10.70
N LYS A 16 32.64 11.99 -11.27
CA LYS A 16 31.44 12.29 -10.50
C LYS A 16 30.76 10.94 -10.33
N ASP A 17 30.74 10.47 -9.10
CA ASP A 17 29.93 9.34 -8.68
C ASP A 17 28.50 9.56 -9.21
N ALA A 18 28.15 8.84 -10.27
CA ALA A 18 26.77 8.62 -10.63
C ALA A 18 26.27 7.45 -9.77
N GLY A 19 26.23 7.67 -8.46
CA GLY A 19 25.34 6.91 -7.61
C GLY A 19 23.93 7.28 -8.05
N THR A 20 23.30 6.43 -8.86
CA THR A 20 21.85 6.41 -8.97
C THR A 20 21.31 6.08 -7.59
N GLU A 21 21.07 7.13 -6.79
CA GLU A 21 20.30 7.02 -5.55
C GLU A 21 19.02 6.25 -5.86
N GLU A 22 18.77 5.18 -5.12
CA GLU A 22 17.45 4.57 -5.05
C GLU A 22 16.48 5.67 -4.62
N LYS A 23 15.74 6.23 -5.59
CA LYS A 23 14.80 7.33 -5.33
C LYS A 23 13.60 6.86 -4.50
N THR A 24 13.39 5.56 -4.45
CA THR A 24 12.35 4.92 -3.66
C THR A 24 12.95 3.90 -2.69
N THR A 25 12.29 3.70 -1.57
CA THR A 25 12.62 2.71 -0.55
C THR A 25 11.43 1.77 -0.37
N ILE A 26 11.66 0.47 -0.52
CA ILE A 26 10.68 -0.57 -0.21
C ILE A 26 10.56 -0.71 1.31
N ARG A 27 9.33 -0.77 1.79
CA ARG A 27 8.98 -0.88 3.21
C ARG A 27 7.88 -1.92 3.38
N THR A 28 7.67 -2.35 4.62
CA THR A 28 6.57 -3.27 4.95
C THR A 28 5.84 -2.87 6.22
N CYS A 29 4.56 -3.22 6.28
CA CYS A 29 3.74 -3.13 7.48
C CYS A 29 2.81 -4.35 7.56
N ALA A 30 2.30 -4.63 8.76
CA ALA A 30 1.21 -5.59 8.91
C ALA A 30 -0.13 -4.89 8.66
N CYS A 31 -1.19 -5.66 8.43
CA CYS A 31 -2.55 -5.14 8.53
C CYS A 31 -3.45 -6.08 9.35
N GLN A 32 -4.56 -5.55 9.84
CA GLN A 32 -5.58 -6.29 10.58
C GLN A 32 -6.96 -5.81 10.15
N LEU A 33 -7.83 -6.74 9.77
CA LEU A 33 -9.20 -6.44 9.38
C LEU A 33 -10.16 -6.71 10.53
N THR A 34 -10.92 -5.68 10.91
CA THR A 34 -11.95 -5.74 11.95
C THR A 34 -13.33 -5.66 11.33
N ASN A 35 -14.17 -6.66 11.64
CA ASN A 35 -15.57 -6.62 11.27
C ASN A 35 -16.36 -5.73 12.25
N ARG A 36 -16.78 -4.54 11.80
CA ARG A 36 -17.68 -3.62 12.53
C ARG A 36 -19.05 -3.51 11.84
N TRP A 37 -19.44 -4.53 11.08
CA TRP A 37 -20.68 -4.54 10.32
C TRP A 37 -21.93 -4.73 11.19
N GLY A 38 -21.78 -5.15 12.45
CA GLY A 38 -22.90 -5.42 13.36
C GLY A 38 -23.51 -6.83 13.19
N ARG A 39 -22.84 -7.72 12.45
CA ARG A 39 -23.08 -9.16 12.34
C ARG A 39 -21.91 -9.85 11.65
N GLU A 40 -21.93 -11.18 11.55
CA GLU A 40 -20.94 -11.94 10.78
C GLU A 40 -20.94 -11.53 9.30
N ILE A 41 -19.73 -11.45 8.73
CA ILE A 41 -19.50 -11.30 7.30
C ILE A 41 -18.79 -12.54 6.76
N THR A 42 -19.05 -12.91 5.51
CA THR A 42 -18.50 -14.10 4.87
C THR A 42 -17.84 -13.78 3.54
N ASP A 43 -17.10 -14.74 2.97
CA ASP A 43 -16.43 -14.61 1.67
C ASP A 43 -15.62 -13.31 1.56
N VAL A 44 -14.87 -12.98 2.61
CA VAL A 44 -14.14 -11.72 2.71
C VAL A 44 -12.88 -11.82 1.88
N ASN A 45 -12.73 -10.92 0.91
CA ASN A 45 -11.54 -10.78 0.07
C ASN A 45 -10.96 -9.38 0.28
N PHE A 46 -9.73 -9.31 0.75
CA PHE A 46 -8.99 -8.07 0.89
C PHE A 46 -7.78 -8.07 -0.03
N ARG A 47 -7.48 -6.91 -0.62
CA ARG A 47 -6.22 -6.70 -1.33
C ARG A 47 -5.70 -5.27 -1.17
N HIS A 48 -4.39 -5.16 -1.31
CA HIS A 48 -3.64 -3.92 -1.49
C HIS A 48 -2.80 -4.05 -2.76
N ARG A 49 -2.62 -2.95 -3.50
CA ARG A 49 -1.74 -2.88 -4.68
C ARG A 49 -0.88 -1.63 -4.66
N ARG A 50 0.42 -1.80 -4.93
CA ARG A 50 1.32 -0.69 -5.28
C ARG A 50 1.10 -0.25 -6.72
N GLY A 51 0.82 1.02 -6.93
CA GLY A 51 0.61 1.63 -8.25
C GLY A 51 -0.63 1.12 -8.98
N ASN A 52 -1.57 0.56 -8.23
CA ASN A 52 -2.72 -0.20 -8.75
C ASN A 52 -2.33 -1.33 -9.72
N ASP A 53 -1.12 -1.85 -9.60
CA ASP A 53 -0.57 -2.92 -10.44
C ASP A 53 -0.92 -4.30 -9.84
N SER A 54 -1.62 -5.14 -10.59
CA SER A 54 -1.99 -6.50 -10.17
C SER A 54 -0.77 -7.42 -9.95
N GLY A 55 0.39 -7.11 -10.54
CA GLY A 55 1.64 -7.82 -10.30
C GLY A 55 2.33 -7.44 -8.98
N LYS A 56 1.81 -6.43 -8.27
CA LYS A 56 2.32 -5.92 -6.98
C LYS A 56 1.20 -5.92 -5.93
N GLU A 57 0.44 -7.02 -5.90
CA GLU A 57 -0.69 -7.21 -5.00
C GLU A 57 -0.30 -8.02 -3.75
N ASP A 58 -0.73 -7.52 -2.59
CA ASP A 58 -0.75 -8.27 -1.33
C ASP A 58 -2.21 -8.51 -0.95
N SER A 59 -2.60 -9.77 -0.77
CA SER A 59 -4.01 -10.13 -0.55
C SER A 59 -4.21 -11.26 0.45
N LYS A 60 -5.43 -11.32 1.00
CA LYS A 60 -5.87 -12.41 1.86
C LYS A 60 -7.38 -12.56 1.78
N SER A 61 -7.84 -13.79 1.90
CA SER A 61 -9.25 -14.12 2.03
C SER A 61 -9.55 -14.77 3.38
N TRP A 62 -10.73 -14.49 3.92
CA TRP A 62 -11.28 -15.15 5.09
C TRP A 62 -12.66 -15.73 4.75
N THR A 63 -12.89 -16.97 5.16
CA THR A 63 -14.20 -17.62 4.94
C THR A 63 -15.31 -16.89 5.69
N SER A 64 -15.06 -16.52 6.95
CA SER A 64 -15.96 -15.68 7.75
C SER A 64 -15.19 -14.87 8.78
N LEU A 65 -15.78 -13.74 9.18
CA LEU A 65 -15.36 -12.92 10.30
C LEU A 65 -16.59 -12.65 11.17
N SER A 66 -16.63 -13.19 12.39
CA SER A 66 -17.69 -12.89 13.35
C SER A 66 -17.71 -11.39 13.69
N GLU A 67 -18.84 -10.89 14.19
CA GLU A 67 -18.95 -9.48 14.60
C GLU A 67 -17.86 -9.12 15.64
N ASN A 68 -17.20 -7.98 15.43
CA ASN A 68 -16.09 -7.47 16.24
C ASN A 68 -14.82 -8.34 16.23
N ALA A 69 -14.75 -9.41 15.42
CA ALA A 69 -13.51 -10.14 15.19
C ALA A 69 -12.50 -9.24 14.48
N ALA A 70 -11.24 -9.33 14.91
CA ALA A 70 -10.12 -8.58 14.35
C ALA A 70 -9.03 -9.58 13.92
N GLU A 71 -9.01 -9.91 12.63
CA GLU A 71 -8.15 -10.96 12.09
C GLU A 71 -6.91 -10.39 11.40
N PRO A 72 -5.71 -10.99 11.59
CA PRO A 72 -4.51 -10.58 10.88
C PRO A 72 -4.69 -10.70 9.36
N GLY A 73 -4.29 -9.66 8.63
CA GLY A 73 -4.21 -9.61 7.17
C GLY A 73 -2.86 -10.08 6.61
N PRO A 74 -2.58 -9.83 5.31
CA PRO A 74 -1.24 -10.02 4.76
C PRO A 74 -0.26 -8.98 5.29
N THR A 75 1.04 -9.26 5.16
CA THR A 75 2.06 -8.22 5.21
C THR A 75 1.95 -7.38 3.93
N ILE A 76 1.88 -6.07 4.08
CA ILE A 76 1.80 -5.12 2.96
C ILE A 76 3.20 -4.68 2.60
N VAL A 77 3.54 -4.72 1.31
CA VAL A 77 4.75 -4.14 0.75
C VAL A 77 4.39 -2.81 0.10
N PHE A 78 5.03 -1.73 0.53
CA PHE A 78 4.81 -0.38 -0.01
C PHE A 78 6.13 0.32 -0.33
N GLU A 79 6.06 1.42 -1.06
CA GLU A 79 7.23 2.19 -1.48
C GLU A 79 7.09 3.64 -1.03
N THR A 80 8.21 4.25 -0.66
CA THR A 80 8.26 5.66 -0.26
C THR A 80 9.41 6.36 -0.97
N GLY A 81 9.37 7.69 -1.07
CA GLY A 81 10.42 8.46 -1.75
C GLY A 81 9.95 9.06 -3.06
N ILE A 82 10.87 9.68 -3.80
CA ILE A 82 10.54 10.42 -5.02
C ILE A 82 10.19 9.44 -6.14
N GLY A 83 8.96 9.52 -6.64
CA GLY A 83 8.46 8.65 -7.69
C GLY A 83 7.93 7.30 -7.18
N ALA A 84 7.75 7.15 -5.87
CA ALA A 84 7.06 6.00 -5.32
C ALA A 84 5.62 5.92 -5.87
N PRO A 85 5.14 4.73 -6.27
CA PRO A 85 3.76 4.54 -6.67
C PRO A 85 2.83 4.67 -5.46
N GLY A 86 1.57 5.06 -5.71
CA GLY A 86 0.55 5.13 -4.65
C GLY A 86 0.04 3.76 -4.19
N ASP A 87 -0.65 3.72 -3.06
CA ASP A 87 -1.22 2.53 -2.45
C ASP A 87 -2.74 2.47 -2.65
N TYR A 88 -3.22 1.33 -3.15
CA TYR A 88 -4.62 1.13 -3.52
C TYR A 88 -5.20 -0.07 -2.79
N TRP A 89 -6.34 0.13 -2.14
CA TRP A 89 -6.96 -0.83 -1.23
C TRP A 89 -8.28 -1.30 -1.80
N TYR A 90 -8.67 -2.52 -1.44
CA TYR A 90 -9.98 -3.06 -1.79
C TYR A 90 -10.42 -4.08 -0.77
N VAL A 91 -11.73 -4.09 -0.53
CA VAL A 91 -12.40 -5.14 0.22
C VAL A 91 -13.70 -5.50 -0.48
N GLU A 92 -14.00 -6.79 -0.50
CA GLU A 92 -15.28 -7.38 -0.87
C GLU A 92 -15.67 -8.40 0.18
N PHE A 93 -16.94 -8.48 0.53
CA PHE A 93 -17.45 -9.45 1.49
C PHE A 93 -18.95 -9.65 1.27
N LYS A 94 -19.52 -10.66 1.91
CA LYS A 94 -20.95 -10.94 1.89
C LYS A 94 -21.58 -10.80 3.25
N VAL A 95 -22.82 -10.31 3.24
CA VAL A 95 -23.71 -10.25 4.41
C VAL A 95 -25.09 -10.66 3.96
N ASP A 96 -25.66 -11.68 4.59
CA ASP A 96 -26.99 -12.20 4.26
C ASP A 96 -27.17 -12.52 2.75
N GLY A 97 -26.10 -13.00 2.12
CA GLY A 97 -26.06 -13.32 0.68
C GLY A 97 -25.86 -12.13 -0.26
N VAL A 98 -25.82 -10.90 0.26
CA VAL A 98 -25.55 -9.67 -0.51
C VAL A 98 -24.05 -9.39 -0.50
N THR A 99 -23.46 -9.22 -1.69
CA THR A 99 -22.06 -8.81 -1.83
C THR A 99 -21.92 -7.30 -1.67
N TRP A 100 -21.03 -6.89 -0.77
CA TRP A 100 -20.61 -5.51 -0.52
C TRP A 100 -19.15 -5.34 -0.92
N LYS A 101 -18.81 -4.18 -1.48
CA LYS A 101 -17.43 -3.84 -1.83
C LYS A 101 -17.21 -2.34 -1.86
N CYS A 102 -15.95 -1.92 -1.82
CA CYS A 102 -15.59 -0.55 -2.21
C CYS A 102 -15.17 -0.50 -3.68
N LYS A 103 -14.86 0.70 -4.18
CA LYS A 103 -14.29 0.86 -5.53
C LYS A 103 -12.91 0.18 -5.62
N ASP A 104 -12.61 -0.37 -6.79
CA ASP A 104 -11.39 -1.16 -7.05
C ASP A 104 -10.08 -0.34 -6.86
N ASP A 105 -10.16 0.98 -7.05
CA ASP A 105 -9.02 1.90 -7.03
C ASP A 105 -9.04 2.84 -5.81
N PHE A 106 -9.46 2.34 -4.64
CA PHE A 106 -9.45 3.16 -3.42
C PHE A 106 -8.03 3.50 -2.98
N TYR A 107 -7.58 4.69 -3.37
CA TYR A 107 -6.29 5.26 -3.07
C TYR A 107 -6.18 5.75 -1.60
N CYS A 108 -5.14 5.33 -0.91
CA CYS A 108 -4.73 5.85 0.40
C CYS A 108 -3.26 5.50 0.66
N ASP A 109 -2.36 6.48 0.58
CA ASP A 109 -0.92 6.22 0.62
C ASP A 109 -0.36 5.93 2.01
N LEU A 110 0.49 4.89 2.08
CA LEU A 110 1.38 4.63 3.19
C LEU A 110 2.60 5.55 3.12
N ARG A 111 3.17 5.84 4.28
CA ARG A 111 4.38 6.67 4.42
C ARG A 111 5.43 5.95 5.26
N ALA A 112 6.63 6.52 5.30
CA ALA A 112 7.74 5.93 6.06
C ALA A 112 7.41 5.68 7.54
N GLN A 113 6.50 6.46 8.11
CA GLN A 113 6.00 6.31 9.49
C GLN A 113 5.18 5.04 9.73
N ASP A 114 4.70 4.38 8.66
CA ASP A 114 3.86 3.18 8.75
C ASP A 114 4.69 1.90 8.72
N GLU A 115 6.00 1.99 8.45
CA GLU A 115 6.88 0.83 8.43
C GLU A 115 6.94 0.12 9.79
N ASN A 116 6.86 -1.21 9.78
CA ASN A 116 6.86 -2.05 10.99
C ASN A 116 5.70 -1.72 11.96
N THR A 117 4.62 -1.13 11.46
CA THR A 117 3.38 -0.89 12.20
C THR A 117 2.27 -1.82 11.72
N THR A 118 1.09 -1.72 12.34
CA THR A 118 -0.11 -2.42 11.89
C THR A 118 -1.13 -1.41 11.38
N VAL A 119 -1.49 -1.51 10.10
CA VAL A 119 -2.61 -0.78 9.51
C VAL A 119 -3.91 -1.40 9.99
N SER A 120 -4.78 -0.59 10.58
CA SER A 120 -6.11 -1.00 11.02
C SER A 120 -7.11 -0.82 9.89
N LEU A 121 -7.75 -1.91 9.50
CA LEU A 121 -8.79 -1.96 8.48
C LEU A 121 -10.13 -2.23 9.15
N GLU A 122 -11.18 -1.48 8.80
CA GLU A 122 -12.52 -1.72 9.34
C GLU A 122 -13.58 -1.66 8.25
N VAL A 123 -14.53 -2.60 8.26
CA VAL A 123 -15.79 -2.49 7.50
C VAL A 123 -16.93 -2.20 8.46
N ARG A 124 -17.69 -1.13 8.22
CA ARG A 124 -18.68 -0.62 9.18
C ARG A 124 -20.03 -0.38 8.52
N ALA A 125 -21.09 -0.93 9.11
CA ALA A 125 -22.44 -0.80 8.56
C ALA A 125 -23.09 0.57 8.87
N GLY A 126 -22.74 1.20 10.00
CA GLY A 126 -23.40 2.43 10.46
C GLY A 126 -23.26 3.62 9.50
N ASP A 127 -22.16 3.68 8.76
CA ASP A 127 -21.85 4.70 7.75
C ASP A 127 -21.50 4.10 6.37
N GLU A 128 -21.64 2.77 6.25
CA GLU A 128 -21.31 2.00 5.04
C GLU A 128 -19.92 2.34 4.50
N GLN A 129 -18.92 2.39 5.37
CA GLN A 129 -17.55 2.73 4.99
C GLN A 129 -16.57 1.57 5.20
N PHE A 130 -15.58 1.54 4.32
CA PHE A 130 -14.31 0.86 4.55
C PHE A 130 -13.27 1.89 5.02
N TYR A 131 -12.69 1.65 6.19
CA TYR A 131 -11.66 2.49 6.80
C TYR A 131 -10.29 1.86 6.66
N VAL A 132 -9.30 2.69 6.35
CA VAL A 132 -7.88 2.34 6.37
C VAL A 132 -7.19 3.36 7.28
N THR A 133 -6.73 2.90 8.45
CA THR A 133 -6.09 3.74 9.47
C THR A 133 -4.65 3.30 9.66
N MET A 134 -3.75 4.25 9.51
CA MET A 134 -2.30 4.09 9.53
C MET A 134 -1.71 5.02 10.60
N ASN A 135 -0.43 4.88 10.93
CA ASN A 135 0.23 5.85 11.81
C ASN A 135 0.38 7.22 11.15
N SER A 136 0.50 7.26 9.83
CA SER A 136 0.67 8.48 9.05
C SER A 136 -0.63 9.22 8.72
N GLY A 137 -1.80 8.61 8.97
CA GLY A 137 -3.10 9.19 8.70
C GLY A 137 -4.23 8.15 8.59
N SER A 138 -5.36 8.57 8.04
CA SER A 138 -6.52 7.70 7.82
C SER A 138 -7.28 8.10 6.57
N CYS A 139 -7.83 7.13 5.86
CA CYS A 139 -8.75 7.32 4.75
C CYS A 139 -10.01 6.47 4.93
N SER A 140 -11.08 6.83 4.25
CA SER A 140 -12.27 5.99 4.13
C SER A 140 -12.87 6.07 2.74
N VAL A 141 -13.66 5.06 2.39
CA VAL A 141 -14.42 5.01 1.14
C VAL A 141 -15.76 4.32 1.36
N GLY A 142 -16.77 4.77 0.62
CA GLY A 142 -18.08 4.14 0.61
C GLY A 142 -18.02 2.69 0.12
N LEU A 143 -18.73 1.83 0.84
CA LEU A 143 -19.08 0.49 0.44
C LEU A 143 -20.43 0.53 -0.29
N PHE A 144 -20.59 -0.33 -1.29
CA PHE A 144 -21.82 -0.45 -2.06
C PHE A 144 -22.04 -1.91 -2.46
N THR A 145 -23.29 -2.25 -2.74
CA THR A 145 -23.67 -3.59 -3.18
C THR A 145 -23.41 -3.79 -4.67
N SER A 146 -23.01 -4.99 -5.08
CA SER A 146 -22.87 -5.38 -6.49
C SER A 146 -24.08 -6.11 -7.05
#